data_AF-A0A818UH70-F1
#
_entry.id   AF-A0A818UH70-F1
#
_cell.length_a   1.000
_cell.length_b   1.000
_cell.length_c   1.000
_cell.angle_alpha   90.00
_cell.angle_beta   90.00
_cell.angle_gamma   90.00
#
_symmetry.space_group_name_H-M   'P 1'
#
loop_
_entity.id
_entity.type
_entity.pdbx_description
1 polymer ?
#
loop_
_entity_poly.entity_id
_entity_poly.type
_entity_poly.pdbx_seq_one_letter_code
_entity_poly.pdbx_strand_id
1 'polypeptide(L)'
;MTGALNPIHRGHISIMIKTREYLERVNNFNVIAGYISPTHDDYVRRKLKNELILGRHRIEMCRRAIDEARQQHWLSIDKAECVVRTALNIEARTIHDELSTVFGDEAPSYRTVARWAQWFRPGREEIEDEERSRRPVTESTLENIEEIRSIVSDDPHVTIAELQEHTGLSYGTLHAILFDHLELGKITARYIPKQLMDYQRSERVQICKENLSRFEEGRWRLCDVVTGDESWFFHQ
;
A
#
# COMPACT_ATOMS: atom_id res chain seq x y z
N MET A 1 10.02 -28.57 7.14
CA MET A 1 10.62 -28.19 5.85
C MET A 1 9.54 -27.59 4.97
N THR A 2 9.81 -26.42 4.40
CA THR A 2 8.95 -25.74 3.43
C THR A 2 9.60 -25.71 2.05
N GLY A 3 8.83 -25.46 0.99
CA GLY A 3 9.35 -25.22 -0.34
C GLY A 3 8.43 -25.64 -1.48
N ALA A 4 8.89 -25.42 -2.71
CA ALA A 4 8.11 -25.75 -3.91
C ALA A 4 7.76 -27.24 -4.00
N LEU A 5 8.71 -28.14 -3.68
CA LEU A 5 8.52 -29.60 -3.67
C LEU A 5 7.86 -30.12 -4.97
N ASN A 6 8.45 -29.73 -6.10
CA ASN A 6 7.88 -29.85 -7.45
C ASN A 6 8.79 -30.66 -8.41
N PRO A 7 8.84 -32.00 -8.30
CA PRO A 7 8.24 -32.84 -7.26
C PRO A 7 9.18 -33.02 -6.05
N ILE A 8 8.66 -33.62 -4.98
CA ILE A 8 9.49 -34.09 -3.87
C ILE A 8 10.38 -35.27 -4.31
N HIS A 9 11.63 -35.31 -3.83
CA HIS A 9 12.58 -36.37 -4.10
C HIS A 9 13.25 -36.89 -2.81
N ARG A 10 13.99 -38.00 -2.91
CA ARG A 10 14.67 -38.67 -1.77
C ARG A 10 15.57 -37.76 -0.94
N GLY A 11 16.20 -36.76 -1.56
CA GLY A 11 16.99 -35.76 -0.83
C GLY A 11 16.19 -35.00 0.25
N HIS A 12 14.93 -34.62 -0.02
CA HIS A 12 14.07 -33.92 0.94
C HIS A 12 13.71 -34.81 2.14
N ILE A 13 13.49 -36.10 1.92
CA ILE A 13 13.23 -37.02 3.03
C ILE A 13 14.51 -37.30 3.82
N SER A 14 15.63 -37.52 3.12
CA SER A 14 16.92 -37.82 3.75
C SER A 14 17.39 -36.69 4.65
N ILE A 15 17.22 -35.44 4.25
CA ILE A 15 17.61 -34.31 5.09
C ILE A 15 16.75 -34.22 6.36
N MET A 16 15.44 -34.53 6.30
CA MET A 16 14.60 -34.57 7.50
C MET A 16 15.08 -35.65 8.48
N ILE A 17 15.37 -36.86 7.99
CA ILE A 17 15.87 -37.97 8.80
C ILE A 17 17.22 -37.62 9.43
N LYS A 18 18.18 -37.15 8.62
CA LYS A 18 19.52 -36.78 9.12
C LYS A 18 19.46 -35.64 10.13
N THR A 19 18.57 -34.66 9.91
CA THR A 19 18.37 -33.55 10.84
C THR A 19 17.85 -34.07 12.18
N ARG A 20 16.86 -34.97 12.16
CA ARG A 20 16.37 -35.61 13.39
C ARG A 20 17.47 -36.37 14.12
N GLU A 21 18.19 -37.25 13.41
CA GLU A 21 19.28 -38.04 14.01
C GLU A 21 20.35 -37.15 14.62
N TYR A 22 20.70 -36.05 13.95
CA TYR A 22 21.67 -35.09 14.46
C TYR A 22 21.17 -34.39 15.73
N LEU A 23 19.93 -33.89 15.73
CA LEU A 23 19.33 -33.23 16.88
C LEU A 23 19.23 -34.16 18.10
N GLU A 24 18.87 -35.42 17.88
CA GLU A 24 18.75 -36.42 18.95
C GLU A 24 20.13 -36.85 19.49
N ARG A 25 21.12 -37.08 18.62
CA ARG A 25 22.43 -37.61 19.04
C ARG A 25 23.41 -36.55 19.53
N VAL A 26 23.45 -35.40 18.88
CA VAL A 26 24.48 -34.37 19.11
C VAL A 26 23.95 -33.31 20.07
N ASN A 27 22.71 -32.89 19.87
CA ASN A 27 22.11 -31.81 20.65
C ASN A 27 21.24 -32.30 21.81
N ASN A 28 21.07 -33.62 21.95
CA ASN A 28 20.27 -34.25 23.01
C ASN A 28 18.82 -33.74 23.06
N PHE A 29 18.25 -33.40 21.90
CA PHE A 29 16.84 -33.00 21.78
C PHE A 29 15.96 -34.21 21.48
N ASN A 30 14.77 -34.27 22.07
CA ASN A 30 13.76 -35.25 21.70
C ASN A 30 12.90 -34.70 20.55
N VAL A 31 13.06 -35.23 19.34
CA VAL A 31 12.29 -34.80 18.16
C VAL A 31 10.96 -35.54 18.14
N ILE A 32 9.89 -34.84 18.51
CA ILE A 32 8.55 -35.42 18.66
C ILE A 32 7.81 -35.47 17.32
N ALA A 33 8.04 -34.51 16.43
CA ALA A 33 7.38 -34.43 15.14
C ALA A 33 8.21 -33.66 14.10
N GLY A 34 7.97 -33.95 12.83
CA GLY A 34 8.47 -33.20 11.68
C GLY A 34 7.35 -32.94 10.68
N TYR A 35 7.40 -31.79 10.01
CA TYR A 35 6.40 -31.42 9.01
C TYR A 35 7.06 -31.10 7.67
N ILE A 36 6.49 -31.62 6.58
CA ILE A 36 6.75 -31.18 5.21
C ILE A 36 5.58 -30.30 4.77
N SER A 37 5.84 -29.04 4.41
CA SER A 37 4.82 -28.11 3.95
C SER A 37 5.13 -27.61 2.53
N PRO A 38 4.46 -28.16 1.49
CA PRO A 38 4.56 -27.61 0.15
C PRO A 38 3.98 -26.19 0.09
N THR A 39 4.68 -25.27 -0.57
CA THR A 39 4.26 -23.87 -0.71
C THR A 39 3.08 -23.70 -1.68
N HIS A 40 2.35 -22.58 -1.60
CA HIS A 40 1.24 -22.22 -2.49
C HIS A 40 1.58 -22.23 -3.99
N ASP A 41 0.59 -22.56 -4.83
CA ASP A 41 0.76 -22.65 -6.29
C ASP A 41 1.21 -21.34 -6.93
N ASP A 42 0.85 -20.17 -6.38
CA ASP A 42 1.26 -18.89 -6.97
C ASP A 42 2.76 -18.63 -6.84
N TYR A 43 3.33 -18.95 -5.68
CA TYR A 43 4.77 -18.83 -5.48
C TYR A 43 5.50 -19.79 -6.44
N VAL A 44 5.02 -21.03 -6.55
CA VAL A 44 5.61 -22.03 -7.44
C VAL A 44 5.42 -21.64 -8.91
N ARG A 45 4.27 -21.06 -9.29
CA ARG A 45 4.00 -20.55 -10.64
C ARG A 45 4.91 -19.39 -11.01
N ARG A 46 5.16 -18.44 -10.09
CA ARG A 46 6.13 -17.35 -10.32
C ARG A 46 7.55 -17.89 -10.53
N LYS A 47 7.92 -18.94 -9.78
CA LYS A 47 9.26 -19.53 -9.82
C LYS A 47 9.50 -20.45 -11.01
N LEU A 48 8.53 -21.30 -11.35
CA LEU A 48 8.69 -22.42 -12.30
C LEU A 48 7.80 -22.30 -13.55
N LYS A 49 6.94 -21.27 -13.62
CA LYS A 49 6.05 -20.98 -14.76
C LYS A 49 5.27 -22.21 -15.20
N ASN A 50 5.59 -22.76 -16.37
CA ASN A 50 4.86 -23.86 -17.01
C ASN A 50 5.17 -25.24 -16.41
N GLU A 51 6.20 -25.36 -15.56
CA GLU A 51 6.60 -26.62 -14.94
C GLU A 51 5.89 -26.88 -13.60
N LEU A 52 4.88 -26.06 -13.26
CA LEU A 52 4.10 -26.21 -12.03
C LEU A 52 3.35 -27.55 -12.00
N ILE A 53 3.62 -28.32 -10.95
CA ILE A 53 2.76 -29.40 -10.47
C ILE A 53 1.84 -28.81 -9.41
N LEU A 54 0.53 -28.94 -9.63
CA LEU A 54 -0.48 -28.37 -8.74
C LEU A 54 -0.33 -28.85 -7.30
N GLY A 55 -0.66 -27.98 -6.36
CA GLY A 55 -0.49 -28.19 -4.92
C GLY A 55 -1.09 -29.51 -4.42
N ARG A 56 -2.28 -29.87 -4.91
CA ARG A 56 -2.93 -31.17 -4.62
C ARG A 56 -2.05 -32.38 -4.97
N HIS A 57 -1.34 -32.31 -6.10
CA HIS A 57 -0.48 -33.40 -6.56
C HIS A 57 0.83 -33.40 -5.79
N ARG A 58 1.37 -32.22 -5.45
CA ARG A 58 2.55 -32.11 -4.59
C ARG A 58 2.31 -32.64 -3.18
N ILE A 59 1.16 -32.35 -2.58
CA ILE A 59 0.74 -32.92 -1.30
C ILE A 59 0.70 -34.46 -1.38
N GLU A 60 0.05 -35.02 -2.39
CA GLU A 60 -0.05 -36.48 -2.51
C GLU A 60 1.32 -37.13 -2.79
N MET A 61 2.17 -36.51 -3.60
CA MET A 61 3.54 -36.96 -3.80
C MET A 61 4.35 -36.94 -2.49
N CYS A 62 4.18 -35.90 -1.66
CA CYS A 62 4.83 -35.83 -0.35
C CYS A 62 4.34 -36.95 0.57
N ARG A 63 3.04 -37.25 0.56
CA ARG A 63 2.45 -38.35 1.34
C ARG A 63 3.06 -39.69 0.97
N ARG A 64 3.12 -39.98 -0.33
CA ARG A 64 3.71 -41.21 -0.85
C ARG A 64 5.20 -41.31 -0.55
N ALA A 65 5.94 -40.21 -0.61
CA ALA A 65 7.36 -40.20 -0.30
C ALA A 65 7.65 -40.48 1.18
N ILE A 66 6.83 -39.94 2.10
CA ILE A 66 6.91 -40.28 3.53
C ILE A 66 6.55 -41.76 3.73
N ASP A 67 5.53 -42.24 3.01
CA ASP A 67 5.08 -43.63 3.09
C ASP A 67 6.16 -44.62 2.62
N GLU A 68 6.77 -44.36 1.47
CA GLU A 68 7.87 -45.17 0.90
C GLU A 68 9.08 -45.22 1.84
N ALA A 69 9.39 -44.10 2.49
CA ALA A 69 10.48 -44.01 3.46
C ALA A 69 10.15 -44.56 4.85
N ARG A 70 8.90 -44.99 5.08
CA ARG A 70 8.40 -45.53 6.36
C ARG A 70 8.59 -44.58 7.55
N GLN A 71 8.41 -43.27 7.33
CA GLN A 71 8.63 -42.23 8.34
C GLN A 71 7.33 -41.67 8.95
N GLN A 72 6.18 -42.29 8.70
CA GLN A 72 4.87 -41.77 9.12
C GLN A 72 4.71 -41.60 10.64
N HIS A 73 5.52 -42.31 11.42
CA HIS A 73 5.45 -42.30 12.89
C HIS A 73 5.84 -40.96 13.53
N TRP A 74 6.51 -40.07 12.78
CA TRP A 74 6.91 -38.75 13.27
C TRP A 74 6.84 -37.66 12.20
N LEU A 75 6.93 -38.03 10.92
CA LEU A 75 6.95 -37.09 9.80
C LEU A 75 5.56 -37.01 9.15
N SER A 76 4.98 -35.82 9.17
CA SER A 76 3.65 -35.50 8.64
C SER A 76 3.71 -34.42 7.55
N ILE A 77 2.61 -34.24 6.83
CA ILE A 77 2.45 -33.15 5.86
C ILE A 77 1.63 -32.05 6.49
N ASP A 78 2.14 -30.82 6.43
CA ASP A 78 1.36 -29.63 6.72
C ASP A 78 0.82 -29.05 5.41
N LYS A 79 -0.50 -29.06 5.26
CA LYS A 79 -1.17 -28.59 4.05
C LYS A 79 -1.48 -27.10 4.10
N ALA A 80 -1.34 -26.42 5.23
CA ALA A 80 -1.85 -25.06 5.45
C ALA A 80 -1.33 -24.05 4.42
N GLU A 81 -0.03 -24.09 4.11
CA GLU A 81 0.60 -23.17 3.15
C GLU A 81 0.15 -23.41 1.70
N CYS A 82 -0.20 -24.66 1.38
CA CYS A 82 -0.65 -25.05 0.04
C CYS A 82 -2.17 -24.92 -0.14
N VAL A 83 -2.91 -24.89 0.97
CA VAL A 83 -4.36 -24.97 1.03
C VAL A 83 -4.89 -23.70 1.66
N VAL A 84 -4.99 -22.63 0.87
CA VAL A 84 -5.97 -21.57 1.16
C VAL A 84 -7.33 -22.24 0.96
N ARG A 85 -7.95 -22.64 2.09
CA ARG A 85 -9.01 -23.67 2.21
C ARG A 85 -10.27 -23.47 1.36
N THR A 86 -10.43 -22.34 0.70
CA THR A 86 -11.60 -22.00 -0.12
C THR A 86 -11.39 -22.20 -1.62
N ALA A 87 -10.15 -22.37 -2.09
CA ALA A 87 -9.85 -22.67 -3.50
C ALA A 87 -10.01 -24.16 -3.88
N LEU A 88 -10.23 -25.06 -2.91
CA LEU A 88 -10.27 -26.52 -3.11
C LEU A 88 -11.67 -27.16 -2.96
N ASN A 89 -12.76 -26.40 -3.10
CA ASN A 89 -14.15 -26.91 -3.01
C ASN A 89 -14.51 -27.58 -1.65
N ILE A 90 -13.81 -27.26 -0.57
CA ILE A 90 -14.21 -27.72 0.77
C ILE A 90 -15.55 -27.06 1.14
N GLU A 91 -16.46 -27.83 1.73
CA GLU A 91 -17.75 -27.31 2.17
C GLU A 91 -17.55 -26.29 3.30
N ALA A 92 -18.31 -25.20 3.25
CA ALA A 92 -18.25 -24.14 4.26
C ALA A 92 -18.48 -24.67 5.69
N ARG A 93 -19.23 -25.77 5.82
CA ARG A 93 -19.48 -26.45 7.08
C ARG A 93 -18.22 -27.03 7.69
N THR A 94 -17.44 -27.77 6.90
CA THR A 94 -16.15 -28.32 7.35
C THR A 94 -15.19 -27.21 7.77
N ILE A 95 -15.13 -26.12 6.99
CA ILE A 95 -14.28 -24.96 7.33
C ILE A 95 -14.72 -24.34 8.65
N HIS A 96 -16.02 -24.16 8.86
CA HIS A 96 -16.57 -23.61 10.09
C HIS A 96 -16.28 -24.52 11.29
N ASP A 97 -16.51 -25.83 11.17
CA ASP A 97 -16.30 -26.78 12.28
C ASP A 97 -14.82 -26.82 12.70
N GLU A 98 -13.89 -26.74 11.74
CA GLU A 98 -12.46 -26.61 12.02
C GLU A 98 -12.11 -25.28 12.69
N LEU A 99 -12.66 -24.16 12.21
CA LEU A 99 -12.46 -22.84 12.81
C LEU A 99 -13.03 -22.78 14.23
N SER A 100 -14.22 -23.34 14.46
CA SER A 100 -14.84 -23.43 15.78
C SER A 100 -14.05 -24.33 16.73
N THR A 101 -13.43 -25.40 16.23
CA THR A 101 -12.56 -26.27 17.04
C THR A 101 -11.31 -25.53 17.53
N VAL A 102 -10.76 -24.63 16.70
CA VAL A 102 -9.52 -23.89 17.01
C VAL A 102 -9.78 -22.62 17.81
N PHE A 103 -10.81 -21.84 17.44
CA PHE A 103 -11.05 -20.49 17.97
C PHE A 103 -12.23 -20.41 18.95
N GLY A 104 -13.00 -21.49 19.13
CA GLY A 104 -14.13 -21.52 20.07
C GLY A 104 -15.13 -20.40 19.83
N ASP A 105 -15.39 -19.59 20.86
CA ASP A 105 -16.33 -18.46 20.82
C ASP A 105 -15.85 -17.28 19.95
N GLU A 106 -14.55 -17.21 19.66
CA GLU A 106 -13.98 -16.19 18.76
C GLU A 106 -14.05 -16.60 17.28
N ALA A 107 -14.55 -17.80 16.98
CA ALA A 107 -14.67 -18.28 15.62
C ALA A 107 -15.67 -17.43 14.80
N PRO A 108 -15.37 -17.13 13.52
CA PRO A 108 -16.33 -16.48 12.65
C PRO A 108 -17.59 -17.32 12.51
N SER A 109 -18.77 -16.66 12.54
CA SER A 109 -20.04 -17.37 12.36
C SER A 109 -20.06 -18.18 11.05
N TYR A 110 -20.80 -19.30 11.05
CA TYR A 110 -21.02 -20.10 9.84
C TYR A 110 -21.45 -19.25 8.64
N ARG A 111 -22.28 -18.22 8.85
CA ARG A 111 -22.75 -17.32 7.80
C ARG A 111 -21.60 -16.52 7.17
N THR A 112 -20.66 -16.05 7.99
CA THR A 112 -19.45 -15.38 7.54
C THR A 112 -18.57 -16.32 6.73
N VAL A 113 -18.32 -17.53 7.25
CA VAL A 113 -17.52 -18.57 6.58
C VAL A 113 -18.13 -18.97 5.23
N ALA A 114 -19.44 -19.19 5.17
CA ALA A 114 -20.15 -19.54 3.94
C ALA A 114 -20.08 -18.43 2.88
N ARG A 115 -20.23 -17.16 3.30
CA ARG A 115 -20.10 -16.00 2.40
C ARG A 115 -18.70 -15.89 1.81
N TRP A 116 -17.67 -15.99 2.65
CA TRP A 116 -16.28 -15.99 2.19
C TRP A 116 -15.98 -17.18 1.27
N ALA A 117 -16.42 -18.39 1.63
CA ALA A 117 -16.27 -19.57 0.78
C ALA A 117 -16.93 -19.38 -0.60
N GLN A 118 -18.07 -18.71 -0.68
CA GLN A 118 -18.72 -18.38 -1.94
C GLN A 118 -17.91 -17.37 -2.77
N TRP A 119 -17.33 -16.34 -2.14
CA TRP A 119 -16.50 -15.36 -2.83
C TRP A 119 -15.18 -15.91 -3.35
N PHE A 120 -14.57 -16.83 -2.60
CA PHE A 120 -13.32 -17.45 -2.98
C PHE A 120 -13.47 -18.54 -4.06
N ARG A 121 -14.64 -19.19 -4.18
CA ARG A 121 -14.92 -20.20 -5.24
C ARG A 121 -14.65 -19.73 -6.67
N PRO A 122 -15.05 -18.52 -7.11
CA PRO A 122 -14.72 -17.99 -8.43
C PRO A 122 -13.28 -17.46 -8.56
N GLY A 123 -12.44 -17.57 -7.51
CA GLY A 123 -11.05 -17.13 -7.56
C GLY A 123 -10.80 -15.69 -7.10
N ARG A 124 -11.69 -15.09 -6.29
CA ARG A 124 -11.35 -13.85 -5.57
C ARG A 124 -10.13 -14.10 -4.70
N GLU A 125 -9.12 -13.24 -4.75
CA GLU A 125 -7.92 -13.34 -3.89
C GLU A 125 -7.85 -12.21 -2.85
N GLU A 126 -8.69 -11.18 -2.99
CA GLU A 126 -8.74 -10.02 -2.11
C GLU A 126 -9.45 -10.34 -0.78
N ILE A 127 -8.75 -10.06 0.32
CA ILE A 127 -9.20 -10.28 1.71
C ILE A 127 -9.68 -8.97 2.35
N GLU A 128 -9.32 -7.82 1.76
CA GLU A 128 -9.74 -6.51 2.23
C GLU A 128 -11.25 -6.31 2.00
N ASP A 129 -11.86 -5.49 2.88
CA ASP A 129 -13.23 -5.05 2.69
C ASP A 129 -13.34 -4.22 1.41
N GLU A 130 -14.39 -4.48 0.63
CA GLU A 130 -14.74 -3.62 -0.50
C GLU A 130 -15.04 -2.20 -0.02
N GLU A 131 -14.83 -1.23 -0.92
CA GLU A 131 -15.12 0.17 -0.65
C GLU A 131 -16.56 0.32 -0.18
N ARG A 132 -16.73 0.55 1.12
CA ARG A 132 -18.04 0.69 1.73
C ARG A 132 -18.67 1.96 1.17
N SER A 133 -19.91 1.87 0.72
CA SER A 133 -20.69 3.07 0.40
C SER A 133 -20.71 3.97 1.64
N ARG A 134 -19.91 5.03 1.64
CA ARG A 134 -20.02 6.07 2.66
C ARG A 134 -21.38 6.74 2.50
N ARG A 135 -21.87 7.36 3.57
CA ARG A 135 -22.99 8.30 3.47
C ARG A 135 -22.63 9.29 2.35
N PRO A 136 -23.49 9.51 1.34
CA PRO A 136 -23.20 10.50 0.31
C PRO A 136 -22.88 11.82 1.02
N VAL A 137 -21.69 12.37 0.78
CA VAL A 137 -21.37 13.73 1.19
C VAL A 137 -22.21 14.63 0.30
N THR A 138 -23.42 14.93 0.74
CA THR A 138 -24.51 15.48 -0.07
C THR A 138 -24.33 16.93 -0.52
N GLU A 139 -23.15 17.53 -0.47
CA GLU A 139 -23.03 18.98 -0.72
C GLU A 139 -21.98 19.41 -1.74
N SER A 140 -21.17 18.50 -2.29
CA SER A 140 -20.19 18.84 -3.35
C SER A 140 -20.73 18.48 -4.74
N THR A 141 -21.86 19.06 -5.14
CA THR A 141 -22.33 18.94 -6.53
C THR A 141 -21.29 19.58 -7.48
N LEU A 142 -21.25 19.14 -8.73
CA LEU A 142 -20.36 19.75 -9.73
C LEU A 142 -20.64 21.25 -9.89
N GLU A 143 -21.90 21.65 -9.71
CA GLU A 143 -22.34 23.06 -9.72
C GLU A 143 -21.67 23.86 -8.61
N ASN A 144 -21.72 23.37 -7.36
CA ASN A 144 -21.09 24.04 -6.21
C ASN A 144 -19.56 24.11 -6.36
N ILE A 145 -18.94 23.05 -6.90
CA ILE A 145 -17.50 23.02 -7.15
C ILE A 145 -17.11 24.10 -8.16
N GLU A 146 -17.87 24.24 -9.25
CA GLU A 146 -17.58 25.24 -10.28
C GLU A 146 -17.87 26.67 -9.82
N GLU A 147 -18.92 26.87 -9.03
CA GLU A 147 -19.22 28.16 -8.41
C GLU A 147 -18.07 28.62 -7.50
N ILE A 148 -17.60 27.74 -6.60
CA ILE A 148 -16.47 28.05 -5.72
C ILE A 148 -15.19 28.27 -6.52
N ARG A 149 -14.97 27.49 -7.59
CA ARG A 149 -13.83 27.70 -8.50
C ARG A 149 -13.85 29.09 -9.11
N SER A 150 -15.01 29.57 -9.57
CA SER A 150 -15.15 30.91 -10.14
C SER A 150 -14.83 31.98 -9.10
N ILE A 151 -15.42 31.91 -7.90
CA ILE A 151 -15.22 32.91 -6.84
C ILE A 151 -13.74 33.00 -6.45
N VAL A 152 -13.07 31.86 -6.25
CA VAL A 152 -11.66 31.83 -5.85
C VAL A 152 -10.73 32.27 -6.99
N SER A 153 -11.13 32.04 -8.25
CA SER A 153 -10.35 32.51 -9.41
C SER A 153 -10.45 34.03 -9.58
N ASP A 154 -11.59 34.62 -9.23
CA ASP A 154 -11.80 36.06 -9.27
C ASP A 154 -11.10 36.79 -8.12
N ASP A 155 -11.19 36.26 -6.89
CA ASP A 155 -10.42 36.73 -5.73
C ASP A 155 -9.76 35.59 -4.94
N PRO A 156 -8.44 35.39 -5.12
CA PRO A 156 -7.69 34.38 -4.37
C PRO A 156 -7.58 34.64 -2.86
N HIS A 157 -8.02 35.79 -2.35
CA HIS A 157 -7.96 36.13 -0.92
C HIS A 157 -9.27 35.85 -0.17
N VAL A 158 -10.30 35.35 -0.86
CA VAL A 158 -11.61 35.05 -0.26
C VAL A 158 -11.47 34.07 0.90
N THR A 159 -12.13 34.39 2.01
CA THR A 159 -12.16 33.55 3.21
C THR A 159 -13.25 32.50 3.14
N ILE A 160 -13.09 31.41 3.89
CA ILE A 160 -14.14 30.38 4.00
C ILE A 160 -15.45 31.00 4.53
N ALA A 161 -15.37 31.97 5.45
CA ALA A 161 -16.57 32.64 5.99
C ALA A 161 -17.34 33.41 4.90
N GLU A 162 -16.64 34.13 4.02
CA GLU A 162 -17.25 34.83 2.89
C GLU A 162 -17.85 33.84 1.88
N LEU A 163 -17.17 32.72 1.63
CA LEU A 163 -17.70 31.64 0.79
C LEU A 163 -18.97 31.01 1.39
N GLN A 164 -19.06 30.84 2.71
CA GLN A 164 -20.27 30.36 3.38
C GLN A 164 -21.43 31.34 3.20
N GLU A 165 -21.17 32.64 3.30
CA GLU A 165 -22.20 33.67 3.12
C GLU A 165 -22.70 33.72 1.66
N HIS A 166 -21.80 33.56 0.69
CA HIS A 166 -22.16 33.57 -0.74
C HIS A 166 -22.91 32.32 -1.18
N THR A 167 -22.44 31.14 -0.77
CA THR A 167 -22.94 29.85 -1.30
C THR A 167 -23.96 29.17 -0.38
N GLY A 168 -24.05 29.58 0.88
CA GLY A 168 -24.88 28.93 1.90
C GLY A 168 -24.37 27.54 2.33
N LEU A 169 -23.20 27.11 1.84
CA LEU A 169 -22.65 25.79 2.13
C LEU A 169 -22.03 25.72 3.53
N SER A 170 -22.00 24.52 4.08
CA SER A 170 -21.36 24.30 5.37
C SER A 170 -19.83 24.45 5.25
N TYR A 171 -19.18 24.86 6.35
CA TYR A 171 -17.72 24.94 6.43
C TYR A 171 -17.03 23.64 5.99
N GLY A 172 -17.57 22.48 6.39
CA GLY A 172 -17.00 21.18 6.05
C GLY A 172 -17.04 20.90 4.55
N THR A 173 -18.14 21.26 3.88
CA THR A 173 -18.29 21.14 2.44
C THR A 173 -17.32 22.05 1.71
N LEU A 174 -17.24 23.33 2.10
CA LEU A 174 -16.29 24.27 1.49
C LEU A 174 -14.85 23.81 1.67
N HIS A 175 -14.50 23.30 2.84
CA HIS A 175 -13.19 22.73 3.09
C HIS A 175 -12.90 21.54 2.17
N ALA A 176 -13.83 20.59 2.05
CA ALA A 176 -13.67 19.47 1.13
C ALA A 176 -13.55 19.93 -0.34
N ILE A 177 -14.35 20.91 -0.77
CA ILE A 177 -14.26 21.45 -2.13
C ILE A 177 -12.91 22.12 -2.38
N LEU A 178 -12.46 23.01 -1.49
CA LEU A 178 -11.20 23.73 -1.68
C LEU A 178 -9.99 22.79 -1.68
N PHE A 179 -9.91 21.85 -0.74
CA PHE A 179 -8.71 21.03 -0.54
C PHE A 179 -8.74 19.69 -1.27
N ASP A 180 -9.89 19.01 -1.33
CA ASP A 180 -9.97 17.67 -1.92
C ASP A 180 -10.39 17.70 -3.39
N HIS A 181 -11.25 18.64 -3.80
CA HIS A 181 -11.76 18.71 -5.18
C HIS A 181 -11.02 19.72 -6.07
N LEU A 182 -10.66 20.89 -5.53
CA LEU A 182 -9.92 21.94 -6.24
C LEU A 182 -8.40 21.87 -6.00
N GLU A 183 -7.96 21.05 -5.04
CA GLU A 183 -6.55 20.86 -4.67
C GLU A 183 -5.81 22.17 -4.33
N LEU A 184 -6.53 23.13 -3.73
CA LEU A 184 -5.97 24.43 -3.37
C LEU A 184 -5.27 24.38 -2.02
N GLY A 185 -4.19 25.17 -1.90
CA GLY A 185 -3.45 25.35 -0.66
C GLY A 185 -3.47 26.80 -0.19
N LYS A 186 -3.62 27.02 1.12
CA LYS A 186 -3.48 28.36 1.71
C LYS A 186 -2.01 28.80 1.69
N ILE A 187 -1.73 29.89 0.99
CA ILE A 187 -0.41 30.52 0.97
C ILE A 187 -0.49 31.85 1.72
N THR A 188 0.51 32.16 2.54
CA THR A 188 0.61 33.46 3.20
C THR A 188 1.13 34.53 2.25
N ALA A 189 0.51 35.72 2.26
CA ALA A 189 0.99 36.84 1.48
C ALA A 189 2.43 37.22 1.89
N ARG A 190 3.25 37.57 0.90
CA ARG A 190 4.62 38.07 1.14
C ARG A 190 4.61 39.58 1.26
N TYR A 191 5.35 40.10 2.23
CA TYR A 191 5.53 41.55 2.37
C TYR A 191 6.27 42.11 1.15
N ILE A 192 5.69 43.11 0.50
CA ILE A 192 6.31 43.85 -0.60
C ILE A 192 6.71 45.23 -0.06
N PRO A 193 8.01 45.57 -0.02
CA PRO A 193 8.49 46.80 0.62
C PRO A 193 7.93 48.11 0.03
N LYS A 194 7.53 48.09 -1.25
CA LYS A 194 7.04 49.28 -1.94
C LYS A 194 6.10 48.91 -3.08
N GLN A 195 4.99 49.61 -3.20
CA GLN A 195 4.13 49.58 -4.37
C GLN A 195 4.77 50.40 -5.49
N LEU A 196 5.07 49.76 -6.62
CA LEU A 196 5.73 50.38 -7.76
C LEU A 196 4.72 50.94 -8.77
N MET A 197 5.00 52.11 -9.32
CA MET A 197 4.28 52.67 -10.46
C MET A 197 4.65 51.94 -11.75
N ASP A 198 3.80 52.01 -12.78
CA ASP A 198 4.02 51.33 -14.07
C ASP A 198 5.35 51.67 -14.71
N TYR A 199 5.71 52.95 -14.73
CA TYR A 199 7.00 53.37 -15.30
C TYR A 199 8.19 52.77 -14.52
N GLN A 200 8.10 52.68 -13.19
CA GLN A 200 9.14 52.08 -12.34
C GLN A 200 9.28 50.58 -12.60
N ARG A 201 8.16 49.89 -12.84
CA ARG A 201 8.17 48.46 -13.21
C ARG A 201 8.87 48.26 -14.55
N SER A 202 8.49 49.05 -15.55
CA SER A 202 9.09 49.00 -16.88
C SER A 202 10.59 49.31 -16.87
N GLU A 203 10.99 50.37 -16.16
CA GLU A 203 12.40 50.76 -16.03
C GLU A 203 13.23 49.67 -15.34
N ARG A 204 12.74 49.09 -14.24
CA ARG A 204 13.43 47.99 -13.55
C ARG A 204 13.60 46.77 -14.46
N VAL A 205 12.58 46.37 -15.21
CA VAL A 205 12.67 45.24 -16.16
C VAL A 205 13.68 45.55 -17.26
N GLN A 206 13.69 46.77 -17.78
CA GLN A 206 14.62 47.19 -18.82
C GLN A 206 16.07 47.14 -18.32
N ILE A 207 16.36 47.73 -17.15
CA ILE A 207 17.69 47.69 -16.53
C ILE A 207 18.12 46.24 -16.26
N CYS A 208 17.23 45.38 -15.77
CA CYS A 208 17.55 43.97 -15.55
C CYS A 208 17.91 43.24 -16.85
N LYS A 209 17.20 43.50 -17.96
CA LYS A 209 17.50 42.92 -19.28
C LYS A 209 18.86 43.39 -19.80
N GLU A 210 19.15 44.68 -19.66
CA GLU A 210 20.46 45.24 -20.05
C GLU A 210 21.61 44.65 -19.22
N ASN A 211 21.42 44.53 -17.90
CA ASN A 211 22.39 43.90 -17.03
C ASN A 211 22.60 42.42 -17.40
N LEU A 212 21.53 41.68 -17.65
CA LEU A 212 21.60 40.28 -18.07
C LEU A 212 22.39 40.12 -19.38
N SER A 213 22.09 40.93 -20.40
CA SER A 213 22.82 40.92 -21.68
C SER A 213 24.32 41.18 -21.49
N ARG A 214 24.71 42.09 -20.58
CA ARG A 214 26.13 42.32 -20.27
C ARG A 214 26.83 41.11 -19.67
N PHE A 215 26.14 40.32 -18.85
CA PHE A 215 26.66 39.06 -18.32
C PHE A 215 26.74 37.98 -19.41
N GLU A 216 25.70 37.84 -20.23
CA GLU A 216 25.65 36.85 -21.31
C GLU A 216 26.72 37.12 -22.39
N GLU A 217 26.98 38.39 -22.71
CA GLU A 217 28.03 38.80 -23.64
C GLU A 217 29.45 38.73 -23.02
N GLY A 218 29.57 38.34 -21.76
CA GLY A 218 30.85 38.22 -21.05
C GLY A 218 31.53 39.56 -20.76
N ARG A 219 30.82 40.68 -20.91
CA ARG A 219 31.35 42.03 -20.60
C ARG A 219 31.48 42.24 -19.10
N TRP A 220 30.59 41.63 -18.32
CA TRP A 220 30.62 41.64 -16.85
C TRP A 220 30.71 40.21 -16.31
N ARG A 221 31.45 40.04 -15.21
CA ARG A 221 31.40 38.85 -14.36
C ARG A 221 30.95 39.26 -12.96
N LEU A 222 30.37 38.33 -12.21
CA LEU A 222 29.93 38.59 -10.84
C LEU A 222 31.06 39.11 -9.94
N CYS A 223 32.31 38.66 -10.18
CA CYS A 223 33.48 39.12 -9.45
C CYS A 223 33.96 40.54 -9.82
N ASP A 224 33.40 41.15 -10.85
CA ASP A 224 33.73 42.53 -11.27
C ASP A 224 32.82 43.58 -10.61
N VAL A 225 31.78 43.14 -9.88
CA VAL A 225 30.77 44.01 -9.26
C VAL A 225 31.04 44.12 -7.75
N VAL A 226 31.26 45.35 -7.28
CA VAL A 226 31.32 45.69 -5.85
C VAL A 226 30.05 46.44 -5.48
N THR A 227 29.34 45.98 -4.45
CA THR A 227 28.12 46.63 -3.94
C THR A 227 28.28 46.98 -2.46
N GLY A 228 27.49 47.95 -1.99
CA GLY A 228 27.38 48.32 -0.59
C GLY A 228 25.98 48.87 -0.31
N ASP A 229 25.48 48.64 0.89
CA ASP A 229 24.20 49.16 1.39
C ASP A 229 24.32 49.45 2.89
N GLU A 230 23.50 50.36 3.40
CA GLU A 230 23.49 50.75 4.81
C GLU A 230 22.35 50.03 5.54
N SER A 231 22.63 49.42 6.68
CA SER A 231 21.64 48.72 7.50
C SER A 231 21.65 49.23 8.93
N TRP A 232 20.46 49.43 9.51
CA TRP A 232 20.31 49.87 10.89
C TRP A 232 20.34 48.66 11.84
N PHE A 233 21.21 48.71 12.85
CA PHE A 233 21.30 47.71 13.90
C PHE A 233 20.91 48.31 15.24
N PHE A 234 19.84 47.79 15.84
CA PHE A 234 19.40 48.22 17.15
C PHE A 234 20.14 47.43 18.24
N HIS A 235 20.79 48.11 19.17
CA HIS A 235 21.43 47.48 20.33
C HIS A 235 20.50 47.62 21.55
N GLN A 236 20.24 46.52 22.24
CA GLN A 236 19.50 46.48 23.52
C GLN A 236 20.46 46.57 24.69
#